data_AF-A0A434CHK2-F1
#
_entry.id   AF-A0A434CHK2-F1
#
_cell.length_a   1.000
_cell.length_b   1.000
_cell.length_c   1.000
_cell.angle_alpha   90.00
_cell.angle_beta   90.00
_cell.angle_gamma   90.00
#
_symmetry.space_group_name_H-M   'P 1'
#
loop_
_entity.id
_entity.type
_entity.pdbx_description
1 polymer ?
#
loop_
_entity_poly.entity_id
_entity_poly.type
_entity_poly.pdbx_seq_one_letter_code
_entity_poly.pdbx_strand_id
1 'polypeptide(L)' 'VSSLDPETASRLINGASSQAAQRIANSSDPEATSKKVVTAFKQLLEGLLKKPDPQSN' A
#
# COMPACT_ATOMS: atom_id res chain seq x y z
N VAL A 1 2.58 -17.81 2.06
CA VAL A 1 1.41 -17.20 2.73
C VAL A 1 0.54 -16.53 1.68
N SER A 2 -0.39 -17.27 1.07
CA SER A 2 -1.28 -16.74 0.03
C SER A 2 -2.72 -17.01 0.43
N SER A 3 -3.08 -16.52 1.61
CA SER A 3 -4.40 -16.72 2.21
C SER A 3 -5.00 -15.38 2.62
N LEU A 4 -4.63 -14.30 1.93
CA LEU A 4 -5.31 -13.03 2.09
C LEU A 4 -6.45 -13.00 1.08
N ASP A 5 -7.67 -13.12 1.59
CA ASP A 5 -8.87 -12.99 0.78
C ASP A 5 -8.96 -11.59 0.14
N PRO A 6 -9.41 -11.46 -1.12
CA PRO A 6 -9.54 -10.18 -1.81
C PRO A 6 -10.34 -9.11 -1.06
N GLU A 7 -11.38 -9.47 -0.30
CA GLU A 7 -12.13 -8.50 0.52
C GLU A 7 -11.26 -7.97 1.67
N THR A 8 -10.50 -8.86 2.30
CA THR A 8 -9.56 -8.49 3.38
C THR A 8 -8.46 -7.59 2.83
N ALA A 9 -7.90 -7.93 1.67
CA ALA A 9 -6.92 -7.09 0.98
C ALA A 9 -7.50 -5.71 0.64
N SER A 10 -8.71 -5.66 0.10
CA SER A 10 -9.40 -4.40 -0.25
C SER A 10 -9.62 -3.51 0.97
N ARG A 11 -10.06 -4.08 2.10
CA ARG A 11 -10.21 -3.34 3.37
C ARG A 11 -8.89 -2.83 3.91
N LEU A 12 -7.83 -3.63 3.85
CA LEU A 12 -6.49 -3.20 4.27
C LEU A 12 -5.96 -2.05 3.41
N ILE A 13 -6.11 -2.15 2.09
CA ILE A 13 -5.71 -1.10 1.15
C ILE A 13 -6.49 0.19 1.45
N ASN A 14 -7.81 0.10 1.66
CA ASN A 14 -8.65 1.25 1.99
C ASN A 14 -8.23 1.93 3.32
N GLY A 15 -8.01 1.14 4.37
CA GLY A 15 -7.56 1.64 5.66
C GLY A 15 -6.19 2.31 5.59
N ALA A 16 -5.23 1.68 4.92
CA ALA A 16 -3.90 2.24 4.68
C ALA A 16 -3.96 3.54 3.86
N SER A 17 -4.84 3.61 2.86
CA SER A 17 -5.05 4.82 2.04
C SER A 17 -5.61 5.98 2.86
N SER A 18 -6.60 5.72 3.71
CA SER A 18 -7.19 6.73 4.59
C SER A 18 -6.19 7.23 5.63
N GLN A 19 -5.35 6.35 6.18
CA GLN A 19 -4.29 6.74 7.10
C GLN A 19 -3.19 7.57 6.38
N ALA A 20 -2.81 7.17 5.17
CA ALA A 20 -1.88 7.89 4.32
C ALA A 20 -2.37 9.31 4.01
N ALA A 21 -3.63 9.45 3.58
CA ALA A 21 -4.23 10.75 3.29
C ALA A 21 -4.26 11.65 4.53
N GLN A 22 -4.66 11.12 5.69
CA GLN A 22 -4.64 11.86 6.95
C GLN A 22 -3.23 12.29 7.35
N ARG A 23 -2.23 11.43 7.17
CA ARG A 23 -0.83 11.76 7.47
C ARG A 23 -0.30 12.90 6.61
N ILE A 24 -0.68 12.94 5.33
CA ILE A 24 -0.30 14.01 4.40
C ILE A 24 -1.01 15.31 4.82
N ALA A 25 -2.31 15.26 5.10
CA ALA A 25 -3.11 16.42 5.46
C ALA A 25 -2.69 17.08 6.79
N ASN A 26 -2.23 16.29 7.76
CA ASN A 26 -1.79 16.79 9.06
C ASN A 26 -0.29 17.16 9.11
N SER A 27 0.44 17.01 8.00
CA SER A 27 1.88 17.26 8.00
C SER A 27 2.24 18.71 7.76
N SER A 28 3.29 19.18 8.43
CA SER A 28 3.83 20.53 8.26
C SER A 28 4.46 20.73 6.86
N ASP A 29 4.97 19.66 6.26
CA ASP A 29 5.44 19.64 4.87
C ASP A 29 4.68 18.56 4.08
N PRO A 30 3.54 18.91 3.47
CA PRO A 30 2.68 17.95 2.79
C PRO A 30 3.34 17.38 1.53
N GLU A 31 4.26 18.09 0.88
CA GLU A 31 4.89 17.63 -0.36
C GLU A 31 5.94 16.54 -0.10
N ALA A 32 6.86 16.75 0.85
CA ALA A 32 7.84 15.74 1.25
C ALA A 32 7.15 14.56 1.94
N THR A 33 6.09 14.81 2.71
CA THR A 33 5.31 13.76 3.35
C THR A 33 4.55 12.92 2.33
N SER A 34 3.93 13.56 1.32
CA SER A 34 3.27 12.86 0.21
C SER A 34 4.24 11.92 -0.49
N LYS A 35 5.44 12.40 -0.86
CA LYS A 35 6.47 11.56 -1.50
C LYS A 35 6.81 10.33 -0.65
N LYS A 36 7.07 10.51 0.65
CA LYS A 36 7.38 9.40 1.57
C LYS A 36 6.22 8.42 1.71
N VAL A 37 5.00 8.93 1.86
CA VAL A 37 3.79 8.12 2.03
C VAL A 37 3.49 7.31 0.78
N VAL A 38 3.59 7.92 -0.41
CA VAL A 38 3.40 7.24 -1.70
C VAL A 38 4.45 6.14 -1.90
N THR A 39 5.73 6.41 -1.59
CA THR A 39 6.78 5.39 -1.68
C THR A 39 6.50 4.20 -0.76
N ALA A 40 6.16 4.45 0.51
CA ALA A 40 5.84 3.39 1.47
C ALA A 40 4.59 2.60 1.06
N PHE A 41 3.56 3.28 0.58
CA PHE A 41 2.32 2.65 0.12
C PHE A 41 2.56 1.77 -1.11
N LYS A 42 3.40 2.22 -2.05
CA LYS A 42 3.81 1.39 -3.20
C LYS A 42 4.52 0.12 -2.75
N GLN A 43 5.44 0.20 -1.78
CA GLN A 43 6.11 -1.00 -1.24
C GLN A 43 5.14 -1.97 -0.54
N LEU A 44 4.13 -1.45 0.16
CA LEU A 44 3.06 -2.28 0.73
C LEU A 44 2.30 -3.04 -0.37
N LEU A 45 1.88 -2.35 -1.43
CA LEU A 45 1.17 -2.97 -2.55
C LEU A 45 2.03 -4.02 -3.26
N GLU A 46 3.31 -3.73 -3.48
CA GLU A 46 4.25 -4.69 -4.08
C GLU A 46 4.45 -5.93 -3.19
N GLY A 47 4.37 -5.79 -1.86
CA GLY A 47 4.39 -6.92 -0.93
C GLY A 47 3.12 -7.78 -0.95
N LEU A 48 1.99 -7.19 -1.35
CA LEU A 48 0.71 -7.89 -1.52
C LEU A 48 0.57 -8.56 -2.89
N LEU A 49 1.31 -8.09 -3.90
CA LEU A 49 1.31 -8.71 -5.22
C LEU A 49 1.88 -10.13 -5.15
N LYS A 50 1.15 -11.07 -5.75
CA LYS A 50 1.66 -12.42 -5.96
C LYS A 50 2.89 -12.31 -6.87
N LYS A 51 4.05 -12.77 -6.39
CA LYS A 51 5.25 -12.85 -7.24
C LYS A 51 4.90 -13.68 -8.47
N PRO A 52 5.27 -13.26 -9.68
CA PRO A 52 5.12 -14.09 -10.87
C PRO A 52 5.82 -15.42 -10.59
N ASP A 53 5.08 -16.51 -10.70
CA ASP A 53 5.64 -17.85 -10.60
C ASP A 53 6.69 -17.99 -11.72
N PRO A 54 7.98 -18.23 -11.40
CA PRO A 54 9.03 -18.35 -12.41
C PRO A 54 8.91 -19.61 -13.30
N GLN A 55 7.75 -20.30 -13.31
CA GLN A 55 7.58 -21.61 -13.93
C GLN A 55 6.31 -21.78 -14.79
N SER A 56 5.76 -20.70 -15.35
CA SER A 56 4.85 -20.83 -16.51
C SER A 56 5.64 -20.69 -17.82
N ASN A 57 6.34 -21.74 -18.20
CA ASN A 57 6.77 -21.99 -19.58
C ASN A 57 6.62 -23.47 -19.92
#